data_AF-A0A812XUF2-F1
#
_entry.id   AF-A0A812XUF2-F1
#
_cell.length_a   1.000
_cell.length_b   1.000
_cell.length_c   1.000
_cell.angle_alpha   90.00
_cell.angle_beta   90.00
_cell.angle_gamma   90.00
#
_symmetry.space_group_name_H-M   'P 1'
#
loop_
_entity.id
_entity.type
_entity.pdbx_description
1 polymer ?
#
loop_
_entity_poly.entity_id
_entity_poly.type
_entity_poly.pdbx_seq_one_letter_code
_entity_poly.pdbx_strand_id
1 'polypeptide(L)'
;NLALADSCRGAHVPVVELTSRTSNFSKVRAVLRANGTGYVKLAEAFKYNRSENLELCTNFLHDLGYHSMDQADFLGHGTAKFWFANSLGPLTVFPQQCATNAVRRLASIRKSWKRYRDDLVFCFPISSGATLTQKQRGVYGTTLARQLYRGGGPMMLKDSKLLVRRMLSKLGYLDNGLNADLGEAAFLFVNAPENQYVLRKQLNLLPTEGDTLEHVQSKLRSAFRSHLSNARWRVSPRDAQVRELLHREGFLDS
;
A
#
# COMPACT_ATOMS: atom_id res chain seq x y z
N ASN A 1 -21.43 -12.39 20.63
CA ASN A 1 -21.28 -11.14 21.42
C ASN A 1 -22.60 -10.52 21.86
N LEU A 2 -23.60 -10.31 20.99
CA LEU A 2 -24.92 -9.81 21.44
C LEU A 2 -25.59 -10.75 22.47
N ALA A 3 -25.62 -12.07 22.19
CA ALA A 3 -26.18 -13.06 23.10
C ALA A 3 -25.51 -13.10 24.51
N LEU A 4 -24.24 -12.70 24.62
CA LEU A 4 -23.53 -12.68 25.89
C LEU A 4 -23.86 -11.40 26.68
N ALA A 5 -24.02 -10.27 25.99
CA ALA A 5 -24.47 -9.02 26.58
C ALA A 5 -25.91 -9.12 27.11
N ASP A 6 -26.78 -9.82 26.40
CA ASP A 6 -28.18 -10.02 26.82
C ASP A 6 -28.28 -10.95 28.05
N SER A 7 -27.43 -11.98 28.13
CA SER A 7 -27.33 -12.84 29.32
C SER A 7 -26.87 -12.09 30.57
N CYS A 8 -25.95 -11.12 30.43
CA CYS A 8 -25.49 -10.32 31.57
C CYS A 8 -26.53 -9.29 32.06
N ARG A 9 -27.38 -8.77 31.17
CA ARG A 9 -28.48 -7.86 31.54
C ARG A 9 -29.53 -8.54 32.43
N GLY A 10 -29.77 -9.84 32.24
CA GLY A 10 -30.68 -10.61 33.10
C GLY A 10 -30.24 -10.71 34.56
N ALA A 11 -28.93 -10.61 34.83
CA ALA A 11 -28.35 -10.76 36.16
C ALA A 11 -28.23 -9.45 36.96
N HIS A 12 -28.83 -8.34 36.50
CA HIS A 12 -28.75 -7.02 37.14
C HIS A 12 -27.30 -6.48 37.31
N VAL A 13 -26.35 -7.03 36.54
CA VAL A 13 -24.97 -6.51 36.51
C VAL A 13 -24.93 -5.29 35.59
N PRO A 14 -24.32 -4.17 36.00
CA PRO A 14 -24.15 -3.00 35.13
C PRO A 14 -23.25 -3.37 33.95
N VAL A 15 -23.85 -3.57 32.77
CA VAL A 15 -23.11 -3.82 31.54
C VAL A 15 -22.67 -2.48 30.95
N VAL A 16 -21.40 -2.13 31.11
CA VAL A 16 -20.79 -1.03 30.34
C VAL A 16 -20.55 -1.54 28.94
N GLU A 17 -21.45 -1.22 28.01
CA GLU A 17 -21.25 -1.52 26.61
C GLU A 17 -20.07 -0.67 26.10
N LEU A 18 -18.91 -1.32 26.01
CA LEU A 18 -17.75 -0.76 25.31
C LEU A 18 -18.12 -0.70 23.82
N THR A 19 -18.83 0.36 23.43
CA THR A 19 -18.97 0.70 22.03
C THR A 19 -17.57 0.79 21.49
N SER A 20 -17.22 -0.17 20.63
CA SER A 20 -15.96 -0.19 19.93
C SER A 20 -15.90 1.07 19.06
N ARG A 21 -15.40 2.17 19.64
CA ARG A 21 -15.16 3.46 18.97
C ARG A 21 -14.00 3.35 17.98
N THR A 22 -13.49 2.15 17.69
CA THR A 22 -12.66 1.92 16.53
C THR A 22 -13.58 1.92 15.32
N SER A 23 -13.82 3.11 14.80
CA SER A 23 -14.42 3.33 13.50
C SER A 23 -13.72 2.45 12.46
N ASN A 24 -14.31 1.30 12.14
CA ASN A 24 -13.93 0.46 11.01
C ASN A 24 -14.42 1.11 9.71
N PHE A 25 -14.15 2.40 9.53
CA PHE A 25 -14.45 3.10 8.31
C PHE A 25 -13.26 3.92 7.84
N SER A 26 -13.11 4.00 6.51
CA SER A 26 -12.12 4.85 5.88
C SER A 26 -12.78 5.99 5.13
N LYS A 27 -12.32 7.22 5.39
CA LYS A 27 -12.72 8.42 4.66
C LYS A 27 -11.72 8.80 3.56
N VAL A 28 -10.81 7.89 3.21
CA VAL A 28 -9.83 8.09 2.14
C VAL A 28 -10.15 7.14 1.00
N ARG A 29 -9.99 7.63 -0.22
CA ARG A 29 -9.95 6.81 -1.44
C ARG A 29 -8.61 6.99 -2.11
N ALA A 30 -8.01 5.88 -2.51
CA ALA A 30 -6.82 5.90 -3.35
C ALA A 30 -7.20 5.33 -4.72
N VAL A 31 -6.97 6.11 -5.76
CA VAL A 31 -7.43 5.83 -7.13
C VAL A 31 -6.21 5.66 -8.02
N LEU A 32 -6.10 4.51 -8.69
CA LEU A 32 -5.14 4.25 -9.75
C LEU A 32 -5.77 4.63 -11.09
N ARG A 33 -5.12 5.50 -11.85
CA ARG A 33 -5.56 5.94 -13.19
C ARG A 33 -5.09 4.95 -14.25
N ALA A 34 -5.71 5.03 -15.43
CA ALA A 34 -5.38 4.19 -16.58
C ALA A 34 -3.94 4.36 -17.11
N ASN A 35 -3.30 5.51 -16.85
CA ASN A 35 -1.90 5.77 -17.20
C ASN A 35 -0.89 5.26 -16.15
N GLY A 36 -1.36 4.65 -15.06
CA GLY A 36 -0.54 4.05 -14.02
C GLY A 36 -0.15 5.02 -12.91
N THR A 37 -0.48 6.31 -13.02
CA THR A 37 -0.38 7.23 -11.88
C THR A 37 -1.59 7.08 -10.97
N GLY A 38 -1.47 7.52 -9.73
CA GLY A 38 -2.60 7.52 -8.81
C GLY A 38 -2.66 8.79 -7.99
N TYR A 39 -3.76 8.92 -7.26
CA TYR A 39 -3.99 10.02 -6.35
C TYR A 39 -4.84 9.53 -5.17
N VAL A 40 -4.86 10.34 -4.13
CA VAL A 40 -5.68 10.13 -2.93
C VAL A 40 -6.63 11.30 -2.75
N LYS A 41 -7.82 11.01 -2.25
CA LYS A 41 -8.81 12.04 -1.90
C LYS A 41 -9.56 11.66 -0.64
N LEU A 42 -10.05 12.68 0.06
CA LEU A 42 -11.08 12.47 1.09
C LEU A 42 -12.40 12.09 0.40
N ALA A 43 -13.19 11.28 1.07
CA ALA A 43 -14.47 10.77 0.59
C ALA A 43 -15.38 10.42 1.78
N GLU A 44 -16.62 10.07 1.47
CA GLU A 44 -17.55 9.52 2.45
C GLU A 44 -16.99 8.25 3.12
N ALA A 45 -17.40 8.05 4.37
CA ALA A 45 -16.98 6.93 5.19
C ALA A 45 -17.34 5.60 4.52
N PHE A 46 -16.32 4.84 4.14
CA PHE A 46 -16.50 3.47 3.66
C PHE A 46 -16.59 2.53 4.85
N LYS A 47 -17.72 1.83 5.00
CA LYS A 47 -17.85 0.78 6.00
C LYS A 47 -17.31 -0.53 5.41
N TYR A 48 -16.36 -1.15 6.09
CA TYR A 48 -15.85 -2.45 5.69
C TYR A 48 -16.94 -3.51 5.88
N ASN A 49 -17.39 -4.14 4.80
CA ASN A 49 -18.23 -5.34 4.88
C ASN A 49 -17.32 -6.58 4.96
N ARG A 50 -17.55 -7.46 5.93
CA ARG A 50 -16.78 -8.70 6.11
C ARG A 50 -17.22 -9.84 5.19
N SER A 51 -18.41 -9.76 4.58
CA SER A 51 -19.05 -10.91 3.90
C SER A 51 -18.79 -11.02 2.39
N GLU A 52 -17.65 -10.57 1.87
CA GLU A 52 -17.40 -10.65 0.44
C GLU A 52 -16.89 -12.04 0.05
N ASN A 53 -17.48 -12.62 -0.99
CA ASN A 53 -17.06 -13.90 -1.57
C ASN A 53 -15.72 -13.71 -2.32
N LEU A 54 -14.63 -13.68 -1.56
CA LEU A 54 -13.26 -13.43 -2.04
C LEU A 54 -12.78 -14.56 -2.97
N GLU A 55 -13.27 -15.77 -2.75
CA GLU A 55 -12.88 -16.98 -3.47
C GLU A 55 -13.05 -16.84 -4.99
N LEU A 56 -14.18 -16.29 -5.45
CA LEU A 56 -14.40 -16.06 -6.87
C LEU A 56 -13.34 -15.13 -7.49
N CYS A 57 -12.94 -14.07 -6.76
CA CYS A 57 -11.92 -13.14 -7.25
C CYS A 57 -10.53 -13.78 -7.21
N THR A 58 -10.23 -14.55 -6.15
CA THR A 58 -8.98 -15.29 -6.00
C THR A 58 -8.78 -16.25 -7.16
N ASN A 59 -9.77 -17.11 -7.43
CA ASN A 59 -9.72 -18.10 -8.51
C ASN A 59 -9.61 -17.41 -9.87
N PHE A 60 -10.43 -16.40 -10.13
CA PHE A 60 -10.39 -15.65 -11.38
C PHE A 60 -9.03 -14.99 -11.64
N LEU A 61 -8.42 -14.35 -10.63
CA LEU A 61 -7.12 -13.72 -10.76
C LEU A 61 -5.99 -14.75 -10.86
N HIS A 62 -6.11 -15.88 -10.17
CA HIS A 62 -5.18 -17.00 -10.25
C HIS A 62 -5.15 -17.61 -11.66
N ASP A 63 -6.31 -17.90 -12.25
CA ASP A 63 -6.43 -18.49 -13.59
C ASP A 63 -5.80 -17.61 -14.69
N LEU A 64 -5.75 -16.31 -14.43
CA LEU A 64 -5.14 -15.31 -15.30
C LEU A 64 -3.66 -15.02 -14.96
N GLY A 65 -3.12 -15.65 -13.91
CA GLY A 65 -1.74 -15.52 -13.44
C GLY A 65 -1.44 -14.26 -12.63
N TYR A 66 -2.44 -13.49 -12.20
CA TYR A 66 -2.24 -12.27 -11.40
C TYR A 66 -2.11 -12.52 -9.89
N HIS A 67 -2.37 -13.76 -9.46
CA HIS A 67 -2.37 -14.16 -8.06
C HIS A 67 -1.85 -15.60 -7.90
N SER A 68 -1.19 -15.89 -6.78
CA SER A 68 -0.78 -17.25 -6.41
C SER A 68 -1.76 -17.81 -5.37
N MET A 69 -2.13 -19.09 -5.47
CA MET A 69 -3.01 -19.75 -4.49
C MET A 69 -2.41 -19.78 -3.08
N ASP A 70 -1.08 -19.75 -2.96
CA ASP A 70 -0.39 -19.80 -1.66
C ASP A 70 -0.52 -18.48 -0.86
N GLN A 71 -1.21 -17.46 -1.39
CA GLN A 71 -1.13 -16.07 -0.91
C GLN A 71 -2.49 -15.39 -0.75
N ALA A 72 -3.45 -16.04 -0.08
CA ALA A 72 -4.84 -15.57 0.04
C ALA A 72 -5.01 -14.12 0.54
N ASP A 73 -4.04 -13.55 1.26
CA ASP A 73 -4.21 -12.29 1.99
C ASP A 73 -4.07 -11.01 1.12
N PHE A 74 -3.48 -11.07 -0.08
CA PHE A 74 -3.06 -9.86 -0.81
C PHE A 74 -3.65 -9.69 -2.23
N LEU A 75 -4.98 -9.81 -2.37
CA LEU A 75 -5.68 -9.59 -3.65
C LEU A 75 -5.50 -8.19 -4.27
N GLY A 76 -5.09 -7.19 -3.48
CA GLY A 76 -4.92 -5.81 -3.95
C GLY A 76 -3.94 -5.68 -5.13
N HIS A 77 -2.83 -6.42 -5.11
CA HIS A 77 -1.85 -6.44 -6.20
C HIS A 77 -2.45 -7.01 -7.48
N GLY A 78 -2.97 -8.23 -7.39
CA GLY A 78 -3.51 -8.93 -8.55
C GLY A 78 -4.64 -8.15 -9.19
N THR A 79 -5.52 -7.57 -8.35
CA THR A 79 -6.62 -6.70 -8.80
C THR A 79 -6.11 -5.46 -9.55
N ALA A 80 -5.15 -4.72 -8.98
CA ALA A 80 -4.62 -3.52 -9.62
C ALA A 80 -3.90 -3.85 -10.94
N LYS A 81 -3.07 -4.91 -10.96
CA LYS A 81 -2.34 -5.36 -12.14
C LYS A 81 -3.29 -5.83 -13.25
N PHE A 82 -4.30 -6.66 -12.91
CA PHE A 82 -5.34 -7.10 -13.85
C PHE A 82 -6.06 -5.91 -14.47
N TRP A 83 -6.49 -4.96 -13.64
CA TRP A 83 -7.26 -3.81 -14.09
C TRP A 83 -6.46 -2.92 -15.05
N PHE A 84 -5.20 -2.68 -14.69
CA PHE A 84 -4.28 -1.89 -15.50
C PHE A 84 -3.95 -2.58 -16.84
N ALA A 85 -3.61 -3.87 -16.82
CA ALA A 85 -3.25 -4.64 -18.02
C ALA A 85 -4.38 -4.66 -19.06
N ASN A 86 -5.63 -4.74 -18.58
CA ASN A 86 -6.84 -4.77 -19.41
C ASN A 86 -7.40 -3.37 -19.75
N SER A 87 -6.71 -2.29 -19.36
CA SER A 87 -7.05 -0.90 -19.70
C SER A 87 -8.49 -0.51 -19.32
N LEU A 88 -8.96 -0.94 -18.14
CA LEU A 88 -10.35 -0.81 -17.70
C LEU A 88 -10.70 0.57 -17.09
N GLY A 89 -9.89 1.59 -17.37
CA GLY A 89 -10.06 2.93 -16.81
C GLY A 89 -9.55 3.06 -15.37
N PRO A 90 -9.96 4.12 -14.64
CA PRO A 90 -9.56 4.33 -13.25
C PRO A 90 -10.13 3.28 -12.29
N LEU A 91 -9.36 2.89 -11.28
CA LEU A 91 -9.73 1.93 -10.23
C LEU A 91 -9.52 2.52 -8.84
N THR A 92 -10.52 2.43 -7.98
CA THR A 92 -10.33 2.70 -6.55
C THR A 92 -9.71 1.47 -5.89
N VAL A 93 -8.42 1.55 -5.55
CA VAL A 93 -7.64 0.45 -4.96
C VAL A 93 -7.65 0.45 -3.44
N PHE A 94 -8.08 1.55 -2.82
CA PHE A 94 -8.31 1.63 -1.39
C PHE A 94 -9.62 2.38 -1.06
N PRO A 95 -10.48 1.83 -0.19
CA PRO A 95 -10.41 0.48 0.42
C PRO A 95 -10.37 -0.66 -0.60
N GLN A 96 -9.68 -1.76 -0.26
CA GLN A 96 -9.42 -2.88 -1.19
C GLN A 96 -10.72 -3.49 -1.74
N GLN A 97 -11.78 -3.51 -0.92
CA GLN A 97 -13.12 -4.00 -1.28
C GLN A 97 -13.70 -3.28 -2.49
N CYS A 98 -13.38 -1.99 -2.71
CA CYS A 98 -13.81 -1.28 -3.91
C CYS A 98 -13.24 -1.94 -5.17
N ALA A 99 -11.96 -2.31 -5.11
CA ALA A 99 -11.23 -2.93 -6.20
C ALA A 99 -11.69 -4.38 -6.42
N THR A 100 -11.78 -5.15 -5.35
CA THR A 100 -12.24 -6.55 -5.37
C THR A 100 -13.65 -6.66 -5.95
N ASN A 101 -14.58 -5.79 -5.51
CA ASN A 101 -15.94 -5.78 -6.07
C ASN A 101 -15.96 -5.44 -7.57
N ALA A 102 -15.06 -4.58 -8.03
CA ALA A 102 -14.96 -4.25 -9.44
C ALA A 102 -14.50 -5.48 -10.26
N VAL A 103 -13.49 -6.21 -9.79
CA VAL A 103 -13.05 -7.48 -10.40
C VAL A 103 -14.14 -8.54 -10.36
N ARG A 104 -14.83 -8.68 -9.23
CA ARG A 104 -15.93 -9.65 -9.06
C ARG A 104 -17.01 -9.51 -10.13
N ARG A 105 -17.39 -8.27 -10.46
CA ARG A 105 -18.38 -7.99 -11.53
C ARG A 105 -17.89 -8.42 -12.90
N LEU A 106 -16.58 -8.39 -13.14
CA LEU A 106 -15.98 -8.78 -14.42
C LEU A 106 -15.72 -10.28 -14.53
N ALA A 107 -15.49 -10.96 -13.40
CA ALA A 107 -15.28 -12.41 -13.37
C ALA A 107 -16.46 -13.20 -13.96
N SER A 108 -17.67 -12.65 -13.88
CA SER A 108 -18.89 -13.27 -14.45
C SER A 108 -19.08 -13.01 -15.95
N ILE A 109 -18.28 -12.14 -16.56
CA ILE A 109 -18.44 -11.73 -17.97
C ILE A 109 -17.63 -12.67 -18.86
N ARG A 110 -18.29 -13.26 -19.86
CA ARG A 110 -17.63 -14.06 -20.90
C ARG A 110 -16.86 -13.14 -21.85
N LYS A 111 -15.59 -12.90 -21.53
CA LYS A 111 -14.64 -12.15 -22.35
C LYS A 111 -13.25 -12.77 -22.23
N SER A 112 -12.46 -12.66 -23.30
CA SER A 112 -11.03 -12.99 -23.24
C SER A 112 -10.27 -11.89 -22.50
N TRP A 113 -9.75 -12.22 -21.32
CA TRP A 113 -8.94 -11.33 -20.50
C TRP A 113 -7.45 -11.55 -20.76
N LYS A 114 -6.66 -10.48 -20.70
CA LYS A 114 -5.19 -10.60 -20.82
C LYS A 114 -4.63 -11.31 -19.60
N ARG A 115 -3.85 -12.38 -19.83
CA ARG A 115 -3.04 -13.03 -18.80
C ARG A 115 -1.87 -12.15 -18.35
N TYR A 116 -1.45 -12.31 -17.11
CA TYR A 116 -0.32 -11.60 -16.54
C TYR A 116 1.00 -12.02 -17.20
N ARG A 117 1.90 -11.05 -17.40
CA ARG A 117 3.20 -11.24 -18.09
C ARG A 117 4.40 -10.95 -17.17
N ASP A 118 4.17 -10.84 -15.88
CA ASP A 118 5.20 -10.56 -14.87
C ASP A 118 6.02 -9.27 -15.09
N ASP A 119 5.40 -8.27 -15.73
CA ASP A 119 6.02 -7.01 -16.15
C ASP A 119 5.45 -5.78 -15.42
N LEU A 120 4.55 -5.97 -14.45
CA LEU A 120 3.90 -4.87 -13.72
C LEU A 120 4.24 -4.89 -12.23
N VAL A 121 4.51 -3.70 -11.71
CA VAL A 121 4.88 -3.45 -10.32
C VAL A 121 3.89 -2.45 -9.75
N PHE A 122 3.04 -2.92 -8.85
CA PHE A 122 2.13 -2.07 -8.10
C PHE A 122 2.84 -1.57 -6.84
N CYS A 123 2.69 -0.29 -6.53
CA CYS A 123 3.21 0.30 -5.30
C CYS A 123 2.15 1.17 -4.64
N PHE A 124 2.15 1.10 -3.31
CA PHE A 124 1.26 1.84 -2.45
C PHE A 124 2.06 2.67 -1.43
N PRO A 125 2.54 3.87 -1.81
CA PRO A 125 3.28 4.78 -0.94
C PRO A 125 2.54 5.07 0.36
N ILE A 126 3.23 4.90 1.50
CA ILE A 126 2.72 5.24 2.82
C ILE A 126 3.67 6.20 3.54
N SER A 127 3.12 7.17 4.28
CA SER A 127 3.93 7.92 5.24
C SER A 127 4.22 7.10 6.50
N SER A 128 5.13 7.59 7.34
CA SER A 128 5.33 7.06 8.69
C SER A 128 4.02 6.97 9.47
N GLY A 129 3.90 5.91 10.26
CA GLY A 129 2.80 5.74 11.20
C GLY A 129 2.98 6.64 12.41
N ALA A 130 1.97 7.46 12.70
CA ALA A 130 1.85 8.16 13.98
C ALA A 130 0.44 7.94 14.53
N THR A 131 0.33 7.81 15.85
CA THR A 131 -0.95 7.69 16.54
C THR A 131 -1.88 8.82 16.10
N LEU A 132 -3.12 8.48 15.77
CA LEU A 132 -4.10 9.45 15.34
C LEU A 132 -4.62 10.25 16.53
N THR A 133 -4.60 11.57 16.40
CA THR A 133 -5.41 12.43 17.27
C THR A 133 -6.89 12.25 16.97
N GLN A 134 -7.78 12.63 17.89
CA GLN A 134 -9.23 12.50 17.67
C GLN A 134 -9.70 13.30 16.44
N LYS A 135 -9.14 14.50 16.23
CA LYS A 135 -9.38 15.31 15.02
C LYS A 135 -8.97 14.56 13.75
N GLN A 136 -7.78 13.94 13.75
CA GLN A 136 -7.30 13.17 12.59
C GLN A 136 -8.14 11.91 12.34
N ARG A 137 -8.59 11.23 13.41
CA ARG A 137 -9.50 10.09 13.29
C ARG A 137 -10.84 10.52 12.66
N GLY A 138 -11.35 11.70 13.02
CA GLY A 138 -12.52 12.30 12.38
C GLY A 138 -12.35 12.58 10.88
N VAL A 139 -11.14 12.96 10.45
CA VAL A 139 -10.82 13.28 9.04
C VAL A 139 -10.56 12.02 8.20
N TYR A 140 -9.69 11.13 8.67
CA TYR A 140 -9.19 10.01 7.86
C TYR A 140 -9.90 8.68 8.16
N GLY A 141 -10.48 8.52 9.35
CA GLY A 141 -11.06 7.27 9.85
C GLY A 141 -10.02 6.33 10.48
N THR A 142 -9.00 5.94 9.72
CA THR A 142 -7.97 4.97 10.17
C THR A 142 -6.54 5.47 10.01
N THR A 143 -5.60 4.89 10.77
CA THR A 143 -4.16 5.23 10.68
C THR A 143 -3.63 4.98 9.27
N LEU A 144 -3.97 3.82 8.69
CA LEU A 144 -3.61 3.48 7.32
C LEU A 144 -4.16 4.48 6.30
N ALA A 145 -5.42 4.91 6.44
CA ALA A 145 -6.02 5.91 5.56
C ALA A 145 -5.21 7.23 5.58
N ARG A 146 -4.80 7.69 6.77
CA ARG A 146 -3.93 8.86 6.91
C ARG A 146 -2.57 8.64 6.26
N GLN A 147 -1.94 7.49 6.48
CA GLN A 147 -0.62 7.17 5.92
C GLN A 147 -0.65 7.21 4.39
N LEU A 148 -1.69 6.64 3.79
CA LEU A 148 -1.90 6.65 2.34
C LEU A 148 -2.17 8.05 1.81
N TYR A 149 -3.03 8.80 2.50
CA TYR A 149 -3.32 10.18 2.14
C TYR A 149 -2.05 11.04 2.09
N ARG A 150 -1.13 10.81 3.03
CA ARG A 150 0.16 11.51 3.09
C ARG A 150 1.21 10.95 2.15
N GLY A 151 1.11 9.67 1.78
CA GLY A 151 2.05 8.99 0.89
C GLY A 151 1.92 9.37 -0.58
N GLY A 152 0.79 9.94 -1.01
CA GLY A 152 0.61 10.44 -2.38
C GLY A 152 -0.16 9.50 -3.33
N GLY A 153 -0.58 8.32 -2.86
CA GLY A 153 -1.46 7.42 -3.61
C GLY A 153 -0.74 6.39 -4.49
N PRO A 154 -1.49 5.45 -5.08
CA PRO A 154 -0.95 4.28 -5.76
C PRO A 154 -0.17 4.65 -7.02
N MET A 155 0.67 3.73 -7.47
CA MET A 155 1.22 3.76 -8.81
C MET A 155 1.42 2.36 -9.38
N MET A 156 1.43 2.29 -10.70
CA MET A 156 1.78 1.12 -11.48
C MET A 156 3.00 1.46 -12.35
N LEU A 157 4.06 0.67 -12.19
CA LEU A 157 5.29 0.78 -12.98
C LEU A 157 5.46 -0.47 -13.83
N LYS A 158 6.05 -0.31 -15.00
CA LYS A 158 6.55 -1.44 -15.79
C LYS A 158 7.92 -1.85 -15.29
N ASP A 159 8.14 -3.15 -15.19
CA ASP A 159 9.45 -3.71 -14.87
C ASP A 159 10.48 -3.33 -15.94
N SER A 160 11.71 -3.06 -15.50
CA SER A 160 12.83 -2.66 -16.35
C SER A 160 14.12 -2.70 -15.55
N LYS A 161 15.28 -2.59 -16.22
CA LYS A 161 16.58 -2.41 -15.54
C LYS A 161 16.63 -1.17 -14.64
N LEU A 162 15.80 -0.16 -14.92
CA LEU A 162 15.71 1.08 -14.15
C LEU A 162 14.58 1.08 -13.11
N LEU A 163 13.94 -0.07 -12.84
CA LEU A 163 12.79 -0.13 -11.92
C LEU A 163 13.15 0.42 -10.55
N VAL A 164 14.27 -0.03 -9.97
CA VAL A 164 14.68 0.36 -8.61
C VAL A 164 14.89 1.87 -8.53
N ARG A 165 15.66 2.44 -9.46
CA ARG A 165 15.87 3.90 -9.55
C ARG A 165 14.56 4.67 -9.64
N ARG A 166 13.64 4.24 -10.53
CA ARG A 166 12.32 4.88 -10.71
C ARG A 166 11.45 4.76 -9.46
N MET A 167 11.47 3.61 -8.79
CA MET A 167 10.72 3.37 -7.57
C MET A 167 11.22 4.26 -6.43
N LEU A 168 12.53 4.26 -6.17
CA LEU A 168 13.15 5.09 -5.13
C LEU A 168 12.90 6.59 -5.38
N SER A 169 12.96 7.02 -6.64
CA SER A 169 12.63 8.40 -6.98
C SER A 169 11.15 8.75 -6.72
N LYS A 170 10.23 7.85 -7.08
CA LYS A 170 8.80 8.04 -6.79
C LYS A 170 8.47 8.03 -5.30
N LEU A 171 9.27 7.32 -4.49
CA LEU A 171 9.15 7.29 -3.05
C LEU A 171 9.90 8.43 -2.35
N GLY A 172 10.62 9.28 -3.10
CA GLY A 172 11.32 10.45 -2.58
C GLY A 172 12.68 10.15 -1.95
N TYR A 173 13.26 8.97 -2.17
CA TYR A 173 14.62 8.63 -1.71
C TYR A 173 15.70 9.05 -2.70
N LEU A 174 15.32 9.31 -3.96
CA LEU A 174 16.25 9.65 -5.03
C LEU A 174 15.71 10.84 -5.83
N ASP A 175 16.53 11.86 -6.02
CA ASP A 175 16.23 13.01 -6.86
C ASP A 175 17.37 13.30 -7.86
N ASN A 176 17.19 14.31 -8.70
CA ASN A 176 18.21 14.72 -9.67
C ASN A 176 19.17 15.78 -9.10
N GLY A 177 19.08 16.06 -7.80
CA GLY A 177 19.87 17.08 -7.11
C GLY A 177 20.78 16.45 -6.06
N LEU A 178 20.53 16.79 -4.80
CA LEU A 178 21.38 16.40 -3.67
C LEU A 178 21.34 14.89 -3.38
N ASN A 179 20.25 14.20 -3.74
CA ASN A 179 20.07 12.77 -3.46
C ASN A 179 20.15 11.95 -4.75
N ALA A 180 21.24 12.10 -5.50
CA ALA A 180 21.44 11.39 -6.77
C ALA A 180 22.14 10.02 -6.62
N ASP A 181 22.74 9.74 -5.46
CA ASP A 181 23.42 8.47 -5.20
C ASP A 181 22.42 7.33 -4.96
N LEU A 182 22.46 6.32 -5.82
CA LEU A 182 21.53 5.19 -5.76
C LEU A 182 21.82 4.26 -4.56
N GLY A 183 23.09 4.15 -4.14
CA GLY A 183 23.49 3.29 -3.04
C GLY A 183 22.98 3.83 -1.71
N GLU A 184 23.15 5.13 -1.48
CA GLU A 184 22.61 5.84 -0.32
C GLU A 184 21.08 5.79 -0.29
N ALA A 185 20.42 6.09 -1.41
CA ALA A 185 18.96 6.01 -1.52
C ALA A 185 18.44 4.60 -1.19
N ALA A 186 19.10 3.56 -1.70
CA ALA A 186 18.76 2.17 -1.39
C ALA A 186 19.00 1.83 0.09
N PHE A 187 20.12 2.28 0.66
CA PHE A 187 20.44 2.09 2.07
C PHE A 187 19.38 2.73 2.98
N LEU A 188 19.01 3.99 2.73
CA LEU A 188 17.97 4.70 3.48
C LEU A 188 16.61 4.01 3.34
N PHE A 189 16.26 3.56 2.13
CA PHE A 189 15.02 2.84 1.87
C PHE A 189 14.94 1.52 2.66
N VAL A 190 16.01 0.73 2.62
CA VAL A 190 16.12 -0.58 3.30
C VAL A 190 16.05 -0.43 4.82
N ASN A 191 16.61 0.65 5.36
CA ASN A 191 16.63 0.92 6.80
C ASN A 191 15.38 1.66 7.32
N ALA A 192 14.44 2.06 6.45
CA ALA A 192 13.17 2.60 6.91
C ALA A 192 12.35 1.51 7.62
N PRO A 193 11.84 1.72 8.86
CA PRO A 193 11.30 0.64 9.70
C PRO A 193 10.27 -0.27 9.03
N GLU A 194 9.26 0.30 8.35
CA GLU A 194 8.22 -0.47 7.66
C GLU A 194 8.78 -1.23 6.45
N ASN A 195 9.71 -0.64 5.70
CA ASN A 195 10.34 -1.29 4.55
C ASN A 195 11.25 -2.44 5.01
N GLN A 196 12.07 -2.20 6.04
CA GLN A 196 12.94 -3.19 6.65
C GLN A 196 12.13 -4.40 7.15
N TYR A 197 11.00 -4.14 7.81
CA TYR A 197 10.10 -5.20 8.27
C TYR A 197 9.57 -6.04 7.12
N VAL A 198 9.06 -5.41 6.05
CA VAL A 198 8.55 -6.13 4.86
C VAL A 198 9.66 -6.96 4.22
N LEU A 199 10.83 -6.35 3.97
CA LEU A 199 11.98 -7.02 3.35
C LEU A 199 12.46 -8.22 4.18
N ARG A 200 12.56 -8.07 5.50
CA ARG A 200 13.05 -9.12 6.41
C ARG A 200 12.01 -10.20 6.68
N LYS A 201 10.79 -9.81 7.06
CA LYS A 201 9.81 -10.73 7.65
C LYS A 201 8.81 -11.29 6.65
N GLN A 202 8.51 -10.57 5.57
CA GLN A 202 7.54 -11.03 4.57
C GLN A 202 8.22 -11.60 3.34
N LEU A 203 9.36 -11.04 2.93
CA LEU A 203 9.98 -11.36 1.65
C LEU A 203 11.28 -12.16 1.77
N ASN A 204 11.95 -12.13 2.92
CA ASN A 204 13.31 -12.65 3.10
C ASN A 204 14.31 -12.09 2.05
N LEU A 205 14.19 -10.80 1.74
CA LEU A 205 14.99 -10.07 0.75
C LEU A 205 15.75 -8.90 1.37
N LEU A 206 15.95 -8.90 2.69
CA LEU A 206 16.77 -7.88 3.33
C LEU A 206 18.23 -8.03 2.87
N PRO A 207 18.90 -6.95 2.43
CA PRO A 207 20.33 -6.97 2.19
C PRO A 207 21.16 -7.37 3.40
N THR A 208 22.31 -7.99 3.14
CA THR A 208 23.32 -8.39 4.15
C THR A 208 24.64 -7.64 3.90
N GLU A 209 25.55 -7.68 4.88
CA GLU A 209 26.80 -6.90 4.84
C GLU A 209 27.72 -7.22 3.65
N GLY A 210 27.59 -8.39 3.03
CA GLY A 210 28.37 -8.80 1.85
C GLY A 210 27.70 -8.48 0.50
N ASP A 211 26.50 -7.88 0.48
CA ASP A 211 25.84 -7.57 -0.77
C ASP A 211 26.49 -6.38 -1.48
N THR A 212 26.84 -6.57 -2.75
CA THR A 212 27.20 -5.46 -3.63
C THR A 212 25.95 -4.62 -3.96
N LEU A 213 26.15 -3.39 -4.45
CA LEU A 213 25.03 -2.55 -4.89
C LEU A 213 24.16 -3.24 -5.95
N GLU A 214 24.74 -4.07 -6.82
CA GLU A 214 23.99 -4.85 -7.80
C GLU A 214 23.11 -5.91 -7.13
N HIS A 215 23.63 -6.63 -6.13
CA HIS A 215 22.84 -7.58 -5.33
C HIS A 215 21.69 -6.88 -4.59
N VAL A 216 21.95 -5.71 -3.99
CA VAL A 216 20.91 -4.89 -3.35
C VAL A 216 19.82 -4.51 -4.35
N GLN A 217 20.19 -4.00 -5.53
CA GLN A 217 19.22 -3.65 -6.57
C GLN A 217 18.41 -4.86 -7.05
N SER A 218 19.06 -6.02 -7.21
CA SER A 218 18.37 -7.27 -7.59
C SER A 218 17.34 -7.68 -6.53
N LYS A 219 17.72 -7.65 -5.24
CA LYS A 219 16.81 -7.92 -4.11
C LYS A 219 15.64 -6.93 -4.08
N LEU A 220 15.90 -5.63 -4.23
CA LEU A 220 14.85 -4.61 -4.27
C LEU A 220 13.91 -4.76 -5.47
N ARG A 221 14.44 -5.06 -6.67
CA ARG A 221 13.62 -5.33 -7.86
C ARG A 221 12.70 -6.53 -7.62
N SER A 222 13.24 -7.61 -7.05
CA SER A 222 12.45 -8.79 -6.66
C SER A 222 11.38 -8.44 -5.61
N ALA A 223 11.74 -7.63 -4.61
CA ALA A 223 10.80 -7.20 -3.58
C ALA A 223 9.64 -6.36 -4.14
N PHE A 224 9.91 -5.44 -5.06
CA PHE A 224 8.89 -4.61 -5.70
C PHE A 224 7.96 -5.43 -6.62
N ARG A 225 8.48 -6.46 -7.28
CA ARG A 225 7.69 -7.34 -8.16
C ARG A 225 6.84 -8.34 -7.36
N SER A 226 7.29 -8.69 -6.16
CA SER A 226 6.68 -9.71 -5.32
C SER A 226 5.22 -9.42 -4.97
N HIS A 227 4.40 -10.48 -5.05
CA HIS A 227 3.00 -10.48 -4.64
C HIS A 227 2.82 -10.84 -3.15
N LEU A 228 3.91 -11.21 -2.45
CA LEU A 228 3.94 -11.65 -1.05
C LEU A 228 3.77 -10.52 -0.03
N SER A 229 3.59 -9.27 -0.48
CA SER A 229 3.38 -8.11 0.38
C SER A 229 2.13 -7.37 -0.02
N ASN A 230 1.70 -6.41 0.80
CA ASN A 230 0.58 -5.52 0.48
C ASN A 230 0.96 -4.33 -0.45
N ALA A 231 2.16 -4.37 -1.07
CA ALA A 231 2.72 -3.32 -1.93
C ALA A 231 3.04 -2.00 -1.21
N ARG A 232 2.94 -1.95 0.12
CA ARG A 232 3.10 -0.71 0.85
C ARG A 232 4.55 -0.46 1.13
N TRP A 233 5.03 0.68 0.63
CA TRP A 233 6.40 1.12 0.81
C TRP A 233 6.38 2.50 1.44
N ARG A 234 7.15 2.65 2.51
CA ARG A 234 7.34 3.92 3.19
C ARG A 234 8.04 4.89 2.25
N VAL A 235 7.50 6.10 2.15
CA VAL A 235 8.14 7.22 1.48
C VAL A 235 9.27 7.78 2.34
N SER A 236 10.22 8.44 1.70
CA SER A 236 11.29 9.16 2.39
C SER A 236 10.69 10.15 3.41
N PRO A 237 11.25 10.25 4.63
CA PRO A 237 10.86 11.29 5.56
C PRO A 237 10.94 12.67 4.91
N ARG A 238 10.01 13.56 5.26
CA ARG A 238 10.15 14.96 4.86
C ARG A 238 11.33 15.54 5.64
N ASP A 239 12.34 16.00 4.91
CA ASP A 239 13.49 16.70 5.46
C ASP A 239 13.18 18.17 5.78
N ALA A 240 12.00 18.68 5.39
CA ALA A 240 11.61 20.08 5.57
C ALA A 240 11.93 20.66 6.97
N GLN A 241 11.67 19.89 8.04
CA GLN A 241 11.98 20.34 9.41
C GLN A 241 13.48 20.36 9.71
N VAL A 242 14.23 19.38 9.19
CA VAL A 242 15.69 19.34 9.30
C VAL A 242 16.31 20.45 8.47
N ARG A 243 15.81 20.70 7.26
CA ARG A 243 16.25 21.78 6.38
C ARG A 243 15.96 23.14 6.99
N GLU A 244 14.76 23.35 7.54
CA GLU A 244 14.38 24.57 8.26
C GLU A 244 15.29 24.79 9.48
N LEU A 245 15.58 23.73 10.24
CA LEU A 245 16.56 23.78 11.32
C LEU A 245 17.94 24.18 10.81
N LEU A 246 18.45 23.53 9.76
CA LEU A 246 19.78 23.81 9.21
C LEU A 246 19.91 25.22 8.62
N HIS A 247 18.87 25.75 7.97
CA HIS A 247 18.84 27.17 7.56
C HIS A 247 18.87 28.11 8.76
N ARG A 248 18.08 27.81 9.81
CA ARG A 248 18.05 28.64 11.02
C ARG A 248 19.40 28.68 11.75
N GLU A 249 20.12 27.57 11.74
CA GLU A 249 21.46 27.48 12.34
C GLU A 249 22.59 27.96 11.39
N GLY A 250 22.27 28.43 10.18
CA GLY A 250 23.25 28.97 9.24
C GLY A 250 24.11 27.92 8.52
N PHE A 251 23.69 26.65 8.52
CA PHE A 251 24.38 25.56 7.80
C PHE A 251 23.93 25.40 6.34
N LEU A 252 22.85 26.08 5.94
CA LEU A 252 22.36 26.10 4.56
C LEU A 252 22.07 27.55 4.13
N ASP A 253 22.65 27.95 2.99
CA ASP A 253 22.39 29.25 2.37
C ASP A 253 20.93 29.36 1.91
N SER A 254 20.38 30.58 1.97
CA SER A 254 18.96 30.87 1.70
C SER A 254 18.59 30.80 0.22
#